data_AF-A0AAD0QVP2-F1
#
_entry.id   AF-A0AAD0QVP2-F1
#
_cell.length_a   1.000
_cell.length_b   1.000
_cell.length_c   1.000
_cell.angle_alpha   90.00
_cell.angle_beta   90.00
_cell.angle_gamma   90.00
#
_symmetry.space_group_name_H-M   'P 1'
#
loop_
_entity.id
_entity.type
_entity.pdbx_description
1 polymer ?
#
loop_
_entity_poly.entity_id
_entity_poly.type
_entity_poly.pdbx_seq_one_letter_code
_entity_poly.pdbx_strand_id
1 'polypeptide(L)'
;MAGVSDELTKFAFALALRGVHPNSLSSISDSVEDQVRILLADKKTTQGLKDEFDRFRIAWRRLYDRERERREAIWRLEPVEPGSKAAEPLLEALAAIANADEADPIGEAHALGIDEVVAMVPVTSAPGSIDYVGFDDIPEPWCERFLQASAGSTASILGSYAGDWMKFVRCWKEEMAMIAKHELAKRNSL
;
A
#
# COMPACT_ATOMS: atom_id res chain seq x y z
N MET A 1 27.22 10.72 -12.11
CA MET A 1 25.93 11.41 -11.89
C MET A 1 25.00 10.39 -11.27
N ALA A 2 24.69 10.54 -9.98
CA ALA A 2 23.77 9.65 -9.29
C ALA A 2 22.38 9.90 -9.87
N GLY A 3 21.80 8.91 -10.56
CA GLY A 3 20.43 9.00 -11.03
C GLY A 3 19.51 9.18 -9.84
N VAL A 4 18.49 10.02 -9.98
CA VAL A 4 17.32 9.99 -9.10
C VAL A 4 16.89 8.54 -9.04
N SER A 5 16.83 7.95 -7.84
CA SER A 5 16.38 6.57 -7.68
C SER A 5 15.00 6.42 -8.32
N ASP A 6 14.80 5.38 -9.13
CA ASP A 6 13.50 4.98 -9.68
C ASP A 6 12.40 5.01 -8.61
N GLU A 7 12.77 4.66 -7.38
CA GLU A 7 11.91 4.68 -6.19
C GLU A 7 11.44 6.08 -5.77
N LEU A 8 12.32 7.09 -5.81
CA LEU A 8 11.95 8.49 -5.51
C LEU A 8 10.93 9.04 -6.53
N THR A 9 11.02 8.57 -7.77
CA THR A 9 10.10 8.96 -8.85
C THR A 9 8.74 8.29 -8.67
N LYS A 10 8.70 6.99 -8.39
CA LYS A 10 7.46 6.25 -8.07
C LYS A 10 6.78 6.81 -6.82
N PHE A 11 7.56 7.13 -5.78
CA PHE A 11 7.06 7.72 -4.54
C PHE A 11 6.40 9.09 -4.78
N ALA A 12 7.08 9.99 -5.51
CA ALA A 12 6.52 11.28 -5.89
C ALA A 12 5.25 11.14 -6.74
N PHE A 13 5.20 10.16 -7.64
CA PHE A 13 4.01 9.85 -8.42
C PHE A 13 2.86 9.33 -7.55
N ALA A 14 3.12 8.46 -6.59
CA ALA A 14 2.11 7.96 -5.65
C ALA A 14 1.52 9.11 -4.81
N LEU A 15 2.35 10.01 -4.30
CA LEU A 15 1.90 11.21 -3.57
C LEU A 15 1.03 12.13 -4.45
N ALA A 16 1.46 12.40 -5.68
CA ALA A 16 0.70 13.20 -6.63
C ALA A 16 -0.67 12.57 -6.95
N LEU A 17 -0.74 11.25 -7.12
CA LEU A 17 -1.98 10.52 -7.37
C LEU A 17 -2.91 10.46 -6.15
N ARG A 18 -2.36 10.62 -4.94
CA ARG A 18 -3.11 10.77 -3.67
C ARG A 18 -3.54 12.21 -3.39
N GLY A 19 -3.22 13.16 -4.26
CA GLY A 19 -3.57 14.58 -4.08
C GLY A 19 -2.74 15.29 -3.01
N VAL A 20 -1.62 14.71 -2.58
CA VAL A 20 -0.68 15.36 -1.67
C VAL A 20 0.13 16.38 -2.47
N HIS A 21 -0.09 17.66 -2.18
CA HIS A 21 0.58 18.74 -2.91
C HIS A 21 2.08 18.80 -2.54
N PRO A 22 3.00 19.02 -3.50
CA PRO A 22 4.44 19.10 -3.23
C PRO A 22 4.80 20.12 -2.14
N ASN A 23 4.08 21.24 -2.06
CA ASN A 23 4.27 22.27 -1.01
C ASN A 23 3.86 21.83 0.41
N SER A 24 3.19 20.67 0.56
CA SER A 24 2.91 20.05 1.85
C SER A 24 4.07 19.17 2.33
N LEU A 25 5.06 18.95 1.47
CA LEU A 25 6.31 18.30 1.83
C LEU A 25 7.22 19.36 2.46
N SER A 26 7.43 19.29 3.78
CA SER A 26 8.47 20.11 4.41
C SER A 26 9.82 19.81 3.75
N SER A 27 10.75 20.78 3.83
CA SER A 27 12.01 20.94 3.09
C SER A 27 12.95 19.73 3.02
N ILE A 28 12.48 18.60 2.50
CA ILE A 28 13.25 17.40 2.23
C ILE A 28 13.89 17.63 0.86
N SER A 29 14.97 18.42 0.99
CA SER A 29 16.07 18.63 0.08
C SER A 29 15.73 19.37 -1.22
N ASP A 30 16.26 20.59 -1.32
CA ASP A 30 16.42 21.39 -2.55
C ASP A 30 16.94 20.55 -3.74
N SER A 31 17.66 19.44 -3.46
CA SER A 31 18.18 18.52 -4.46
C SER A 31 17.11 17.71 -5.22
N VAL A 32 15.96 17.36 -4.62
CA VAL A 32 14.90 16.61 -5.33
C VAL A 32 14.15 17.54 -6.26
N GLU A 33 13.85 18.75 -5.79
CA GLU A 33 13.18 19.77 -6.60
C GLU A 33 14.05 20.24 -7.77
N ASP A 34 15.36 20.41 -7.55
CA ASP A 34 16.31 20.74 -8.62
C ASP A 34 16.53 19.58 -9.61
N GLN A 35 16.54 18.33 -9.14
CA GLN A 35 16.61 17.17 -10.03
C GLN A 35 15.36 17.03 -10.89
N VAL A 36 14.17 17.24 -10.32
CA VAL A 36 12.90 17.27 -11.07
C VAL A 36 12.90 18.42 -12.09
N ARG A 37 13.39 19.62 -11.74
CA ARG A 37 13.53 20.74 -12.70
C ARG A 37 14.50 20.44 -13.84
N ILE A 38 15.62 19.77 -13.56
CA ILE A 38 16.60 19.36 -14.58
C ILE A 38 16.02 18.31 -15.53
N LEU A 39 15.29 17.32 -15.00
CA LEU A 39 14.60 16.28 -15.77
C LEU A 39 13.52 16.84 -16.71
N LEU A 40 12.82 17.90 -16.28
CA LEU A 40 11.76 18.56 -17.07
C LEU A 40 12.28 19.50 -18.17
N ALA A 41 13.58 19.78 -18.24
CA ALA A 41 14.16 20.67 -19.24
C ALA A 41 14.45 20.02 -20.61
N ASP A 42 14.51 18.67 -20.69
CA ASP A 42 14.73 17.93 -21.95
C ASP A 42 13.44 17.27 -22.46
N LYS A 43 12.96 17.70 -23.64
CA LYS A 43 11.69 17.27 -24.26
C LYS A 43 11.60 15.76 -24.56
N LYS A 44 12.71 15.08 -24.88
CA LYS A 44 12.69 13.62 -25.11
C LYS A 44 12.60 12.86 -23.80
N THR A 45 13.34 13.32 -22.80
CA THR A 45 13.25 12.85 -21.42
C THR A 45 11.84 13.08 -20.86
N THR A 46 11.18 14.20 -21.17
CA THR A 46 9.79 14.48 -20.76
C THR A 46 8.78 13.48 -21.31
N GLN A 47 8.93 13.01 -22.56
CA GLN A 47 7.98 12.05 -23.15
C GLN A 47 8.20 10.62 -22.63
N GLY A 48 9.45 10.20 -22.44
CA GLY A 48 9.75 8.90 -21.82
C GLY A 48 9.26 8.81 -20.38
N LEU A 49 9.49 9.86 -19.58
CA LEU A 49 8.95 10.00 -18.23
C LEU A 49 7.43 10.03 -18.21
N LYS A 50 6.79 10.63 -19.21
CA LYS A 50 5.34 10.65 -19.33
C LYS A 50 4.78 9.25 -19.59
N ASP A 51 5.38 8.49 -20.51
CA ASP A 51 4.92 7.12 -20.82
C ASP A 51 5.12 6.19 -19.62
N GLU A 52 6.22 6.37 -18.89
CA GLU A 52 6.49 5.69 -17.62
C GLU A 52 5.51 6.07 -16.53
N PHE A 53 5.22 7.37 -16.37
CA PHE A 53 4.19 7.86 -15.45
C PHE A 53 2.81 7.31 -15.80
N ASP A 54 2.43 7.25 -17.07
CA ASP A 54 1.14 6.71 -17.48
C ASP A 54 1.04 5.20 -17.20
N ARG A 55 2.11 4.43 -17.44
CA ARG A 55 2.19 3.01 -17.04
C ARG A 55 2.08 2.84 -15.53
N PHE A 56 2.86 3.61 -14.78
CA PHE A 56 2.82 3.61 -13.32
C PHE A 56 1.42 3.96 -12.81
N ARG A 57 0.80 5.01 -13.34
CA ARG A 57 -0.54 5.47 -12.98
C ARG A 57 -1.59 4.39 -13.19
N ILE A 58 -1.53 3.65 -14.30
CA ILE A 58 -2.47 2.56 -14.57
C ILE A 58 -2.27 1.42 -13.56
N ALA A 59 -1.03 0.98 -13.34
CA ALA A 59 -0.73 -0.10 -12.40
C ALA A 59 -1.10 0.29 -10.96
N TRP A 60 -0.70 1.48 -10.53
CA TRP A 60 -1.01 2.04 -9.21
C TRP A 60 -2.52 2.18 -9.01
N ARG A 61 -3.27 2.67 -10.01
CA ARG A 61 -4.73 2.80 -9.89
C ARG A 61 -5.38 1.44 -9.64
N ARG A 62 -4.95 0.40 -10.35
CA ARG A 62 -5.45 -0.97 -10.17
C ARG A 62 -5.15 -1.50 -8.78
N LEU A 63 -3.92 -1.30 -8.29
CA LEU A 63 -3.52 -1.67 -6.93
C LEU A 63 -4.37 -0.95 -5.88
N TYR A 64 -4.47 0.38 -6.01
CA TYR A 64 -5.25 1.23 -5.12
C TYR A 64 -6.71 0.82 -5.04
N ASP A 65 -7.36 0.63 -6.21
CA ASP A 65 -8.77 0.23 -6.24
C ASP A 65 -8.97 -1.17 -5.64
N ARG A 66 -8.07 -2.12 -5.92
CA ARG A 66 -8.11 -3.48 -5.38
C ARG A 66 -7.97 -3.49 -3.85
N GLU A 67 -7.00 -2.75 -3.32
CA GLU A 67 -6.76 -2.72 -1.88
C GLU A 67 -7.80 -1.88 -1.12
N ARG A 68 -8.37 -0.85 -1.76
CA ARG A 68 -9.54 -0.13 -1.23
C ARG A 68 -10.74 -1.06 -1.12
N GLU A 69 -11.07 -1.79 -2.19
CA GLU A 69 -12.19 -2.75 -2.20
C GLU A 69 -11.98 -3.86 -1.15
N ARG A 70 -10.75 -4.36 -1.00
CA ARG A 70 -10.42 -5.33 0.05
C ARG A 70 -10.71 -4.76 1.44
N ARG A 71 -10.23 -3.54 1.71
CA ARG A 71 -10.42 -2.89 3.01
C ARG A 71 -11.90 -2.66 3.32
N GLU A 72 -12.66 -2.17 2.35
CA GLU A 72 -14.11 -1.98 2.48
C GLU A 72 -14.83 -3.30 2.76
N ALA A 73 -14.47 -4.39 2.08
CA ALA A 73 -15.07 -5.70 2.30
C ALA A 73 -14.75 -6.25 3.70
N ILE A 74 -13.50 -6.12 4.16
CA ILE A 74 -13.07 -6.54 5.52
C ILE A 74 -13.84 -5.75 6.59
N TRP A 75 -13.89 -4.42 6.48
CA TRP A 75 -14.60 -3.58 7.46
C TRP A 75 -16.09 -3.85 7.52
N ARG A 76 -16.72 -4.13 6.37
CA ARG A 76 -18.15 -4.49 6.33
C ARG A 76 -18.41 -5.89 6.87
N LEU A 77 -17.41 -6.78 6.85
CA LEU A 77 -17.50 -8.13 7.37
C LEU A 77 -17.33 -8.17 8.89
N GLU A 78 -16.50 -7.29 9.46
CA GLU A 78 -16.19 -7.22 10.90
C GLU A 78 -17.41 -7.26 11.84
N PRO A 79 -18.50 -6.50 11.62
CA PRO A 79 -19.66 -6.55 12.49
C PRO A 79 -20.63 -7.70 12.18
N VAL A 80 -20.34 -8.54 11.18
CA VAL A 80 -21.23 -9.61 10.73
C VAL A 80 -20.89 -10.90 11.47
N GLU A 81 -21.91 -11.62 11.95
CA GLU A 81 -21.70 -12.93 12.59
C GLU A 81 -21.34 -14.02 11.56
N PRO A 82 -20.39 -14.92 11.87
CA PRO A 82 -20.11 -16.10 11.05
C PRO A 82 -21.36 -16.94 10.78
N GLY A 83 -21.55 -17.34 9.52
CA GLY A 83 -22.72 -18.10 9.06
C GLY A 83 -23.93 -17.25 8.69
N SER A 84 -23.87 -15.92 8.91
CA SER A 84 -24.90 -15.00 8.41
C SER A 84 -24.88 -14.93 6.88
N LYS A 85 -26.05 -14.94 6.26
CA LYS A 85 -26.20 -14.69 4.81
C LYS A 85 -25.66 -13.33 4.38
N ALA A 86 -25.62 -12.36 5.28
CA ALA A 86 -25.04 -11.04 4.99
C ALA A 86 -23.51 -11.10 4.74
N ALA A 87 -22.84 -12.15 5.22
CA ALA A 87 -21.41 -12.35 4.98
C ALA A 87 -21.11 -12.90 3.56
N GLU A 88 -22.05 -13.60 2.93
CA GLU A 88 -21.85 -14.26 1.64
C GLU A 88 -21.32 -13.34 0.53
N PRO A 89 -21.95 -12.17 0.24
CA PRO A 89 -21.47 -11.28 -0.81
C PRO A 89 -20.10 -10.65 -0.47
N LEU A 90 -19.79 -10.47 0.82
CA LEU A 90 -18.49 -9.92 1.27
C LEU A 90 -17.38 -10.96 1.09
N LEU A 91 -17.65 -12.22 1.42
CA LEU A 91 -16.72 -13.33 1.17
C LEU A 91 -16.49 -13.55 -0.33
N GLU A 92 -17.52 -13.40 -1.16
CA GLU A 92 -17.40 -13.49 -2.62
C GLU A 92 -16.55 -12.36 -3.20
N ALA A 93 -16.71 -11.14 -2.70
CA ALA A 93 -15.84 -10.01 -3.08
C ALA A 93 -14.38 -10.28 -2.68
N LEU A 94 -14.13 -10.75 -1.45
CA LEU A 94 -12.78 -11.09 -0.99
C LEU A 94 -12.15 -12.24 -1.81
N ALA A 95 -12.93 -13.26 -2.16
CA ALA A 95 -12.47 -14.35 -3.01
C ALA A 95 -12.18 -13.88 -4.45
N ALA A 96 -13.00 -12.99 -5.00
CA ALA A 96 -12.76 -12.39 -6.32
C ALA A 96 -11.47 -11.57 -6.34
N ILE A 97 -11.19 -10.82 -5.27
CA ILE A 97 -9.94 -10.08 -5.10
C ILE A 97 -8.74 -11.05 -5.03
N ALA A 98 -8.83 -12.12 -4.23
CA ALA A 98 -7.76 -13.12 -4.14
C ALA A 98 -7.47 -13.78 -5.50
N ASN A 99 -8.51 -14.14 -6.26
CA ASN A 99 -8.35 -14.66 -7.62
C ASN A 99 -7.71 -13.64 -8.57
N ALA A 100 -8.02 -12.35 -8.41
CA ALA A 100 -7.41 -11.28 -9.20
C ALA A 100 -5.93 -11.06 -8.83
N ASP A 101 -5.55 -11.25 -7.56
CA ASP A 101 -4.14 -11.22 -7.12
C ASP A 101 -3.32 -12.34 -7.77
N GLU A 102 -3.90 -13.53 -7.92
CA GLU A 102 -3.25 -14.65 -8.60
C GLU A 102 -3.18 -14.45 -10.12
N ALA A 103 -4.26 -13.97 -10.74
CA ALA A 103 -4.35 -13.81 -12.19
C ALA A 103 -3.57 -12.60 -12.72
N ASP A 104 -3.47 -11.54 -11.93
CA ASP A 104 -2.75 -10.30 -12.25
C ASP A 104 -2.01 -9.80 -10.99
N PRO A 105 -0.84 -10.38 -10.72
CA PRO A 105 -0.01 -9.96 -9.60
C PRO A 105 0.45 -8.51 -9.73
N ILE A 106 0.30 -7.74 -8.65
CA ILE A 106 0.81 -6.37 -8.56
C ILE A 106 1.74 -6.26 -7.35
N GLY A 107 2.98 -5.83 -7.60
CA GLY A 107 4.02 -5.72 -6.57
C GLY A 107 4.87 -6.99 -6.42
N GLU A 108 6.11 -6.78 -5.97
CA GLU A 108 7.12 -7.83 -5.80
C GLU A 108 6.82 -8.80 -4.65
N ALA A 109 6.07 -8.34 -3.65
CA ALA A 109 5.69 -9.11 -2.47
C ALA A 109 4.26 -9.67 -2.56
N HIS A 110 3.65 -9.73 -3.74
CA HIS A 110 2.26 -10.20 -3.92
C HIS A 110 2.03 -11.62 -3.37
N ALA A 111 3.05 -12.48 -3.47
CA ALA A 111 2.99 -13.87 -3.03
C ALA A 111 3.41 -14.07 -1.56
N LEU A 112 3.94 -13.03 -0.91
CA LEU A 112 4.43 -13.12 0.46
C LEU A 112 3.28 -12.97 1.45
N GLY A 113 3.34 -13.72 2.56
CA GLY A 113 2.50 -13.52 3.73
C GLY A 113 3.01 -12.39 4.63
N ILE A 114 2.15 -11.89 5.54
CA ILE A 114 2.49 -10.75 6.42
C ILE A 114 3.75 -11.02 7.27
N ASP A 115 3.98 -12.26 7.70
CA ASP A 115 5.15 -12.61 8.52
C ASP A 115 6.46 -12.55 7.72
N GLU A 116 6.43 -12.92 6.44
CA GLU A 116 7.58 -12.83 5.54
C GLU A 116 7.92 -11.36 5.26
N VAL A 117 6.89 -10.53 5.04
CA VAL A 117 7.05 -9.09 4.82
C VAL A 117 7.63 -8.41 6.04
N VAL A 118 7.12 -8.71 7.24
CA VAL A 118 7.65 -8.15 8.49
C VAL A 118 9.13 -8.50 8.68
N ALA A 119 9.56 -9.69 8.27
CA ALA A 119 10.97 -10.06 8.33
C ALA A 119 11.87 -9.29 7.35
N MET A 120 11.29 -8.71 6.29
CA MET A 120 12.00 -7.93 5.27
C MET A 120 12.03 -6.43 5.58
N VAL A 121 11.02 -5.90 6.26
CA VAL A 121 10.84 -4.46 6.48
C VAL A 121 11.73 -3.98 7.63
N PRO A 122 12.78 -3.18 7.39
CA PRO A 122 13.61 -2.61 8.44
C PRO A 122 12.84 -1.61 9.31
N VAL A 123 13.10 -1.67 10.62
CA VAL A 123 12.74 -0.60 11.55
C VAL A 123 13.95 0.31 11.71
N THR A 124 13.77 1.59 11.40
CA THR A 124 14.83 2.59 11.56
C THR A 124 14.72 3.25 12.93
N SER A 125 15.80 3.15 13.71
CA SER A 125 15.96 3.79 15.01
C SER A 125 17.09 4.80 14.95
N ALA A 126 16.80 6.09 15.18
CA ALA A 126 17.84 7.11 15.39
C ALA A 126 17.83 7.59 16.85
N PRO A 127 19.00 7.85 17.47
CA PRO A 127 19.08 8.34 18.84
C PRO A 127 18.22 9.59 19.06
N GLY A 128 17.29 9.53 20.01
CA GLY A 128 16.39 10.64 20.33
C GLY A 128 15.20 10.82 19.37
N SER A 129 14.97 9.87 18.45
CA SER A 129 13.81 9.83 17.56
C SER A 129 12.87 8.67 17.90
N ILE A 130 11.62 8.77 17.45
CA ILE A 130 10.67 7.65 17.50
C ILE A 130 10.98 6.72 16.32
N ASP A 131 10.99 5.42 16.58
CA ASP A 131 11.20 4.40 15.56
C ASP A 131 10.17 4.52 14.42
N TYR A 132 10.64 4.38 13.19
CA TYR A 132 9.80 4.48 12.00
C TYR A 132 10.13 3.39 10.98
N VAL A 133 9.18 3.18 10.07
CA VAL A 133 9.31 2.32 8.90
C VAL A 133 9.09 3.18 7.66
N GLY A 134 10.02 3.14 6.71
CA GLY A 134 9.88 3.83 5.44
C GLY A 134 8.79 3.20 4.57
N PHE A 135 8.00 4.00 3.86
CA PHE A 135 7.04 3.42 2.91
C PHE A 135 7.73 2.70 1.75
N ASP A 136 8.90 3.17 1.35
CA ASP A 136 9.74 2.53 0.32
C ASP A 136 10.36 1.21 0.81
N ASP A 137 10.43 1.02 2.14
CA ASP A 137 10.91 -0.22 2.74
C ASP A 137 9.83 -1.31 2.83
N ILE A 138 8.56 -0.94 2.62
CA ILE A 138 7.44 -1.89 2.59
C ILE A 138 7.16 -2.26 1.13
N PRO A 139 7.42 -3.50 0.71
CA PRO A 139 7.21 -3.89 -0.68
C PRO A 139 5.73 -3.96 -1.04
N GLU A 140 5.37 -3.56 -2.26
CA GLU A 140 3.99 -3.70 -2.75
C GLU A 140 3.61 -5.18 -2.92
N PRO A 141 2.35 -5.57 -2.64
CA PRO A 141 1.17 -4.72 -2.36
C PRO A 141 0.99 -4.35 -0.87
N TRP A 142 1.95 -4.70 -0.01
CA TRP A 142 1.80 -4.56 1.43
C TRP A 142 1.84 -3.10 1.91
N CYS A 143 2.55 -2.24 1.18
CA CYS A 143 2.53 -0.80 1.43
C CYS A 143 1.12 -0.23 1.21
N GLU A 144 0.50 -0.51 0.07
CA GLU A 144 -0.87 -0.05 -0.18
C GLU A 144 -1.88 -0.68 0.79
N ARG A 145 -1.76 -1.98 1.12
CA ARG A 145 -2.59 -2.63 2.17
C ARG A 145 -2.54 -1.88 3.50
N PHE A 146 -1.34 -1.50 3.92
CA PHE A 146 -1.13 -0.74 5.14
C PHE A 146 -1.75 0.65 5.04
N LEU A 147 -1.50 1.37 3.95
CA LEU A 147 -2.05 2.71 3.74
C LEU A 147 -3.58 2.74 3.72
N GLN A 148 -4.23 1.75 3.11
CA GLN A 148 -5.69 1.63 3.12
C GLN A 148 -6.23 1.32 4.53
N ALA A 149 -5.54 0.46 5.29
CA ALA A 149 -5.92 0.14 6.67
C ALA A 149 -5.72 1.32 7.65
N SER A 150 -4.75 2.18 7.33
CA SER A 150 -4.38 3.36 8.13
C SER A 150 -4.98 4.66 7.59
N ALA A 151 -5.98 4.59 6.71
CA ALA A 151 -6.66 5.76 6.18
C ALA A 151 -7.22 6.63 7.31
N GLY A 152 -6.76 7.88 7.40
CA GLY A 152 -7.11 8.83 8.46
C GLY A 152 -6.09 8.97 9.59
N SER A 153 -5.05 8.13 9.65
CA SER A 153 -3.89 8.34 10.52
C SER A 153 -2.95 9.40 9.94
N THR A 154 -2.26 10.13 10.81
CA THR A 154 -1.24 11.12 10.41
C THR A 154 -0.02 10.40 9.85
N ALA A 155 0.01 10.14 8.55
CA ALA A 155 1.19 9.63 7.86
C ALA A 155 2.22 10.75 7.67
N SER A 156 3.48 10.48 7.98
CA SER A 156 4.60 11.33 7.56
C SER A 156 4.99 10.98 6.13
N ILE A 157 5.58 11.93 5.41
CA ILE A 157 6.05 11.74 4.03
C ILE A 157 7.18 10.72 3.95
N LEU A 158 7.91 10.50 5.04
CA LEU A 158 9.04 9.57 5.04
C LEU A 158 8.66 8.17 5.52
N GLY A 159 7.42 7.94 5.95
CA GLY A 159 7.02 6.67 6.52
C GLY A 159 5.98 6.80 7.62
N SER A 160 5.76 5.70 8.31
CA SER A 160 4.88 5.62 9.47
C SER A 160 5.66 5.25 10.72
N TYR A 161 5.10 5.55 11.89
CA TYR A 161 5.70 5.09 13.13
C TYR A 161 5.74 3.56 13.14
N ALA A 162 6.84 2.99 13.63
CA ALA A 162 6.98 1.53 13.72
C ALA A 162 5.84 0.91 14.54
N GLY A 163 5.32 1.65 15.53
CA GLY A 163 4.14 1.25 16.30
C GLY A 163 2.87 1.12 15.46
N ASP A 164 2.65 2.00 14.47
CA ASP A 164 1.48 1.93 13.58
C ASP A 164 1.61 0.77 12.60
N TRP A 165 2.81 0.55 12.05
CA TRP A 165 3.10 -0.64 11.24
C TRP A 165 2.84 -1.94 12.03
N MET A 166 3.36 -2.05 13.26
CA MET A 166 3.14 -3.23 14.10
C MET A 166 1.67 -3.39 14.52
N LYS A 167 0.94 -2.29 14.70
CA LYS A 167 -0.51 -2.33 14.91
C LYS A 167 -1.22 -2.90 13.69
N PHE A 168 -0.89 -2.43 12.48
CA PHE A 168 -1.43 -2.97 11.24
C PHE A 168 -1.17 -4.47 11.12
N VAL A 169 0.07 -4.92 11.35
CA VAL A 169 0.45 -6.35 11.30
C VAL A 169 -0.44 -7.19 12.23
N ARG A 170 -0.65 -6.74 13.47
CA ARG A 170 -1.50 -7.44 14.44
C ARG A 170 -2.95 -7.49 13.96
N CYS A 171 -3.53 -6.34 13.60
CA CYS A 171 -4.92 -6.25 13.15
C CYS A 171 -5.15 -7.08 11.88
N TRP A 172 -4.22 -7.09 10.94
CA TRP A 172 -4.31 -7.92 9.73
C TRP A 172 -4.42 -9.41 10.07
N LYS A 173 -3.65 -9.91 11.04
CA LYS A 173 -3.75 -11.32 11.47
C LYS A 173 -5.10 -11.64 12.10
N GLU A 174 -5.62 -10.73 12.92
CA GLU A 174 -6.95 -10.86 13.52
C GLU A 174 -8.05 -10.87 12.45
N GLU A 175 -7.94 -9.99 11.45
CA GLU A 175 -8.84 -9.92 10.28
C GLU A 175 -8.80 -11.21 9.46
N MET A 176 -7.61 -11.75 9.15
CA MET A 176 -7.49 -13.02 8.40
C MET A 176 -8.09 -14.19 9.20
N ALA A 177 -7.89 -14.23 10.52
CA ALA A 177 -8.49 -15.25 11.38
C ALA A 177 -10.03 -15.13 11.43
N MET A 178 -10.57 -13.91 11.41
CA MET A 178 -12.00 -13.65 11.32
C MET A 178 -12.56 -14.15 9.97
N ILE A 179 -11.94 -13.80 8.84
CA ILE A 179 -12.34 -14.27 7.51
C ILE A 179 -12.37 -15.80 7.46
N ALA A 180 -11.34 -16.47 7.98
CA ALA A 180 -11.29 -17.93 8.03
C ALA A 180 -12.47 -18.55 8.82
N LYS A 181 -12.93 -17.92 9.91
CA LYS A 181 -14.13 -18.34 10.65
C LYS A 181 -15.40 -18.21 9.80
N HIS A 182 -15.55 -17.12 9.06
CA HIS A 182 -16.67 -16.92 8.16
C HIS A 182 -16.69 -17.96 7.03
N GLU A 183 -15.53 -18.25 6.43
CA GLU A 183 -15.41 -19.28 5.39
C GLU A 183 -15.79 -20.66 5.91
N LEU A 184 -15.31 -21.03 7.11
CA LEU A 184 -15.66 -22.29 7.74
C LEU A 184 -17.18 -22.38 8.00
N ALA A 185 -17.80 -21.31 8.49
CA ALA A 185 -19.23 -21.27 8.72
C ALA A 185 -20.05 -21.38 7.41
N LYS A 186 -19.59 -20.74 6.32
CA LYS A 186 -20.20 -20.88 4.98
C LYS A 186 -20.13 -22.33 4.49
N ARG A 187 -18.97 -22.99 4.63
CA ARG A 187 -18.78 -24.40 4.25
C ARG A 187 -19.67 -25.36 5.03
N ASN A 188 -19.91 -25.10 6.31
CA ASN A 188 -20.75 -25.95 7.17
C ASN A 188 -22.26 -25.72 6.97
N SER A 189 -22.64 -24.69 6.22
CA SER A 189 -24.04 -24.32 5.94
C SER A 189 -24.51 -24.74 4.54
N LEU A 190 -23.62 -25.35 3.75
CA LEU A 190 -23.85 -25.99 2.44
C LEU A 190 -24.12 -27.48 2.63
#